data_AF-A0A8J7EWN5-F1
#
_entry.id   AF-A0A8J7EWN5-F1
#
_cell.length_a   1.000
_cell.length_b   1.000
_cell.length_c   1.000
_cell.angle_alpha   90.00
_cell.angle_beta   90.00
_cell.angle_gamma   90.00
#
_symmetry.space_group_name_H-M   'P 1'
#
loop_
_entity.id
_entity.type
_entity.pdbx_description
1 polymer ?
#
loop_
_entity_poly.entity_id
_entity_poly.type
_entity_poly.pdbx_seq_one_letter_code
_entity_poly.pdbx_strand_id
1 'polypeptide(L)'
;MNSIDSTEPPGKPILPETAQVARRHAQEAEQHGKRIEAIGKRIQQCHHTSDDLGNTVEQVGKAIQHHAQRSEHYVEIAEQEPGNNSRQVYTKAVDEHSKATDIHVKATKQVIAAARVQQQATQKYLQHLNEQMKSSKPPAAEQKEQHDAE
;
A
#
# COMPACT_ATOMS: atom_id res chain seq x y z
N MET A 1 9.95 -25.33 53.22
CA MET A 1 10.65 -24.64 52.12
C MET A 1 10.54 -25.54 50.90
N ASN A 2 9.59 -25.29 50.01
CA ASN A 2 9.44 -26.05 48.77
C ASN A 2 10.27 -25.35 47.70
N SER A 3 11.46 -25.89 47.41
CA SER A 3 12.21 -25.54 46.20
C SER A 3 11.47 -26.14 45.01
N ILE A 4 10.75 -25.30 44.30
CA ILE A 4 10.24 -25.64 42.97
C ILE A 4 11.43 -25.45 42.03
N ASP A 5 12.19 -26.52 41.84
CA ASP A 5 13.18 -26.62 40.77
C ASP A 5 12.41 -26.76 39.45
N SER A 6 11.92 -25.63 38.93
CA SER A 6 11.31 -25.54 37.60
C SER A 6 12.42 -25.42 36.56
N THR A 7 13.23 -26.47 36.42
CA THR A 7 14.10 -26.65 35.25
C THR A 7 13.27 -27.27 34.13
N GLU A 8 12.37 -26.48 33.54
CA GLU A 8 11.91 -26.81 32.19
C GLU A 8 13.16 -26.96 31.30
N PRO A 9 13.29 -28.07 30.55
CA PRO A 9 14.42 -28.24 29.67
C PRO A 9 14.45 -27.05 28.71
N PRO A 10 15.64 -26.50 28.40
CA PRO A 10 15.74 -25.36 27.50
C PRO A 10 15.04 -25.72 26.20
N GLY A 11 13.97 -24.99 25.87
CA GLY A 11 13.23 -25.23 24.64
C GLY A 11 14.16 -25.11 23.42
N LYS A 12 13.83 -25.77 22.32
CA LYS A 12 14.69 -25.73 21.12
C LYS A 12 14.68 -24.32 20.50
N PRO A 13 15.82 -23.75 20.08
CA PRO A 13 15.85 -22.47 19.38
C PRO A 13 15.08 -22.54 18.07
N ILE A 14 14.89 -21.40 17.39
CA ILE A 14 14.33 -21.42 16.04
C ILE A 14 15.24 -22.20 15.09
N LEU A 15 14.64 -22.86 14.11
CA LEU A 15 15.40 -23.57 13.09
C LEU A 15 16.01 -22.55 12.11
N PRO A 16 17.22 -22.82 11.57
CA PRO A 16 17.84 -21.95 10.56
C PRO A 16 16.93 -21.67 9.36
N GLU A 17 16.16 -22.67 8.92
CA GLU A 17 15.21 -22.53 7.83
C GLU A 17 14.05 -21.58 8.17
N THR A 18 13.58 -21.60 9.42
CA THR A 18 12.58 -20.65 9.93
C THR A 18 13.10 -19.22 9.92
N ALA A 19 14.37 -19.01 10.33
CA ALA A 19 15.01 -17.71 10.27
C ALA A 19 15.21 -17.24 8.82
N GLN A 20 15.63 -18.13 7.92
CA GLN A 20 15.82 -17.81 6.50
C GLN A 20 14.51 -17.39 5.83
N VAL A 21 13.41 -18.12 6.08
CA VAL A 21 12.09 -17.76 5.55
C VAL A 21 11.67 -16.39 6.09
N ALA A 22 11.79 -16.14 7.39
CA ALA A 22 11.42 -14.85 7.97
C ALA A 22 12.24 -13.68 7.40
N ARG A 23 13.55 -13.87 7.16
CA ARG A 23 14.39 -12.87 6.47
C ARG A 23 13.91 -12.58 5.06
N ARG A 24 13.60 -13.62 4.27
CA ARG A 24 13.06 -13.44 2.92
C ARG A 24 11.78 -12.62 2.94
N HIS A 25 10.86 -12.95 3.85
CA HIS A 25 9.59 -12.22 4.02
C HIS A 25 9.80 -10.76 4.42
N ALA A 26 10.76 -10.48 5.32
CA ALA A 26 11.12 -9.10 5.68
C ALA A 26 11.68 -8.33 4.48
N GLN A 27 12.59 -8.92 3.71
CA GLN A 27 13.17 -8.30 2.52
C GLN A 27 12.13 -8.03 1.43
N GLU A 28 11.21 -8.96 1.18
CA GLU A 28 10.09 -8.78 0.26
C GLU A 28 9.16 -7.65 0.71
N ALA A 29 8.84 -7.58 2.00
CA ALA A 29 8.05 -6.49 2.57
C ALA A 29 8.76 -5.14 2.42
N GLU A 30 10.07 -5.07 2.65
CA GLU A 30 10.86 -3.84 2.49
C GLU A 30 10.86 -3.38 1.02
N GLN A 31 11.09 -4.29 0.08
CA GLN A 31 11.02 -3.99 -1.36
C GLN A 31 9.63 -3.50 -1.78
N HIS A 32 8.57 -4.10 -1.25
CA HIS A 32 7.21 -3.63 -1.47
C HIS A 32 6.98 -2.23 -0.91
N GLY A 33 7.44 -1.96 0.31
CA GLY A 33 7.36 -0.62 0.90
C GLY A 33 8.07 0.44 0.06
N LYS A 34 9.26 0.14 -0.48
CA LYS A 34 10.01 1.04 -1.40
C LYS A 34 9.24 1.33 -2.69
N ARG A 35 8.60 0.32 -3.28
CA ARG A 35 7.78 0.49 -4.49
C ARG A 35 6.57 1.37 -4.22
N ILE A 36 5.89 1.16 -3.09
CA ILE A 36 4.73 1.96 -2.68
C ILE A 36 5.15 3.42 -2.45
N GLU A 37 6.26 3.64 -1.76
CA GLU A 37 6.81 4.99 -1.55
C GLU A 37 7.05 5.72 -2.88
N ALA A 38 7.67 5.04 -3.84
CA ALA A 38 7.92 5.59 -5.17
C ALA A 38 6.62 5.93 -5.92
N ILE A 39 5.57 5.12 -5.78
CA ILE A 39 4.25 5.41 -6.36
C ILE A 39 3.67 6.68 -5.73
N GLY A 40 3.74 6.81 -4.40
CA GLY A 40 3.27 8.00 -3.69
C GLY A 40 3.94 9.28 -4.20
N LYS A 41 5.27 9.27 -4.32
CA LYS A 41 6.04 10.38 -4.88
C LYS A 41 5.64 10.73 -6.32
N ARG A 42 5.38 9.72 -7.17
CA ARG A 42 4.92 9.95 -8.56
C ARG A 42 3.52 10.57 -8.61
N ILE A 43 2.62 10.18 -7.72
CA ILE A 43 1.27 10.79 -7.64
C ILE A 43 1.37 12.28 -7.33
N GLN A 44 2.22 12.67 -6.36
CA GLN A 44 2.47 14.07 -6.00
C GLN A 44 2.99 14.87 -7.22
N GLN A 45 3.86 14.26 -8.05
CA GLN A 45 4.43 14.93 -9.23
C GLN A 45 3.40 15.12 -10.37
N CYS A 46 2.42 14.24 -10.52
CA CYS A 46 1.51 14.25 -11.68
C CYS A 46 0.24 15.10 -11.48
N HIS A 47 -0.20 15.35 -10.25
CA HIS A 47 -1.46 16.07 -9.99
C HIS A 47 -1.34 16.96 -8.75
N HIS A 48 -1.27 18.28 -8.92
CA HIS A 48 -1.21 19.25 -7.81
C HIS A 48 -2.47 19.23 -6.91
N THR A 49 -3.54 18.55 -7.34
CA THR A 49 -4.79 18.34 -6.58
C THR A 49 -4.84 16.99 -5.85
N SER A 50 -3.80 16.15 -5.96
CA SER A 50 -3.75 14.81 -5.37
C SER A 50 -2.64 14.65 -4.32
N ASP A 51 -2.11 15.76 -3.80
CA ASP A 51 -1.00 15.78 -2.84
C ASP A 51 -1.30 14.93 -1.59
N ASP A 52 -2.53 14.98 -1.07
CA ASP A 52 -2.93 14.18 0.10
C ASP A 52 -2.86 12.67 -0.16
N LEU A 53 -3.30 12.21 -1.33
CA LEU A 53 -3.23 10.80 -1.71
C LEU A 53 -1.78 10.37 -1.91
N GLY A 54 -0.99 11.19 -2.62
CA GLY A 54 0.41 10.91 -2.87
C GLY A 54 1.24 10.87 -1.58
N ASN A 55 0.99 11.79 -0.64
CA ASN A 55 1.59 11.81 0.69
C ASN A 55 1.17 10.58 1.50
N THR A 56 -0.12 10.23 1.50
CA THR A 56 -0.63 9.06 2.21
C THR A 56 0.05 7.77 1.72
N VAL A 57 0.13 7.58 0.40
CA VAL A 57 0.78 6.41 -0.21
C VAL A 57 2.27 6.39 0.12
N GLU A 58 2.95 7.54 0.09
CA GLU A 58 4.36 7.63 0.49
C GLU A 58 4.59 7.18 1.94
N GLN A 59 3.78 7.70 2.86
CA GLN A 59 3.89 7.39 4.30
C GLN A 59 3.61 5.91 4.60
N VAL A 60 2.64 5.30 3.91
CA VAL A 60 2.40 3.86 3.97
C VAL A 60 3.64 3.09 3.53
N GLY A 61 4.25 3.48 2.40
CA GLY A 61 5.45 2.84 1.89
C GLY A 61 6.59 2.85 2.91
N LYS A 62 6.79 3.99 3.59
CA LYS A 62 7.78 4.13 4.68
C LYS A 62 7.44 3.29 5.91
N ALA A 63 6.16 3.23 6.30
CA ALA A 63 5.74 2.43 7.44
C ALA A 63 5.96 0.92 7.21
N ILE A 64 5.67 0.43 6.01
CA ILE A 64 5.96 -0.97 5.63
C ILE A 64 7.47 -1.25 5.72
N GLN A 65 8.31 -0.36 5.19
CA GLN A 65 9.77 -0.50 5.26
C GLN A 65 10.26 -0.56 6.72
N HIS A 66 9.76 0.33 7.58
CA HIS A 66 10.14 0.36 8.99
C HIS A 66 9.81 -0.96 9.70
N HIS A 67 8.59 -1.49 9.51
CA HIS A 67 8.20 -2.76 10.12
C HIS A 67 8.95 -3.97 9.52
N ALA A 68 9.26 -3.94 8.23
CA ALA A 68 10.08 -4.95 7.58
C ALA A 68 11.50 -5.00 8.17
N GLN A 69 12.16 -3.85 8.32
CA GLN A 69 13.50 -3.74 8.92
C GLN A 69 13.50 -4.20 10.38
N ARG A 70 12.47 -3.88 11.15
CA ARG A 70 12.33 -4.39 12.53
C ARG A 70 12.11 -5.89 12.58
N SER A 71 11.33 -6.45 11.65
CA SER A 71 11.17 -7.89 11.51
C SER A 71 12.52 -8.56 11.26
N GLU A 72 13.31 -8.06 10.31
CA GLU A 72 14.64 -8.60 10.00
C GLU A 72 15.58 -8.52 11.22
N HIS A 73 15.61 -7.37 11.90
CA HIS A 73 16.42 -7.19 13.10
C HIS A 73 16.06 -8.19 14.22
N TYR A 74 14.76 -8.47 14.44
CA TYR A 74 14.36 -9.48 15.42
C TYR A 74 14.71 -10.90 14.97
N VAL A 75 14.75 -11.21 13.67
CA VAL A 75 15.26 -12.50 13.19
C VAL A 75 16.75 -12.64 13.54
N GLU A 76 17.56 -11.61 13.30
CA GLU A 76 19.00 -11.62 13.62
C GLU A 76 19.26 -11.85 15.11
N ILE A 77 18.50 -11.18 15.99
CA ILE A 77 18.61 -11.39 17.43
C ILE A 77 18.16 -12.81 17.80
N ALA A 78 17.06 -13.30 17.22
CA ALA A 78 16.53 -14.62 17.53
C ALA A 78 17.50 -15.76 17.19
N GLU A 79 18.38 -15.58 16.19
CA GLU A 79 19.43 -16.54 15.86
C GLU A 79 20.60 -16.57 16.86
N GLN A 80 20.80 -15.47 17.58
CA GLN A 80 21.87 -15.34 18.57
C GLN A 80 21.41 -15.79 19.96
N GLU A 81 20.11 -15.79 20.21
CA GLU A 81 19.51 -16.16 21.48
C GLU A 81 19.39 -17.69 21.63
N PRO A 82 19.70 -18.26 22.82
CA PRO A 82 19.49 -19.68 23.08
C PRO A 82 18.01 -19.99 23.40
N GLY A 83 17.60 -21.17 22.97
CA GLY A 83 16.38 -21.84 23.41
C GLY A 83 15.08 -21.02 23.39
N ASN A 84 14.41 -20.87 24.54
CA ASN A 84 13.12 -20.19 24.61
C ASN A 84 13.20 -18.69 24.28
N ASN A 85 14.34 -18.04 24.53
CA ASN A 85 14.53 -16.63 24.20
C ASN A 85 14.50 -16.43 22.68
N SER A 86 15.14 -17.33 21.92
CA SER A 86 15.09 -17.36 20.46
C SER A 86 13.65 -17.29 19.94
N ARG A 87 12.76 -18.11 20.49
CA ARG A 87 11.34 -18.15 20.10
C ARG A 87 10.58 -16.88 20.47
N GLN A 88 10.82 -16.34 21.67
CA GLN A 88 10.18 -15.11 22.11
C GLN A 88 10.57 -13.92 21.24
N VAL A 89 11.85 -13.81 20.88
CA VAL A 89 12.33 -12.77 19.97
C VAL A 89 11.79 -12.99 18.55
N TYR A 90 11.77 -14.24 18.07
CA TYR A 90 11.18 -14.56 16.77
C TYR A 90 9.69 -14.20 16.69
N THR A 91 8.95 -14.34 17.79
CA THR A 91 7.55 -13.90 17.85
C THR A 91 7.44 -12.39 17.60
N LYS A 92 8.38 -11.59 18.11
CA LYS A 92 8.43 -10.15 17.80
C LYS A 92 8.71 -9.89 16.32
N ALA A 93 9.53 -10.71 15.67
CA ALA A 93 9.76 -10.61 14.22
C ALA A 93 8.44 -10.83 13.46
N VAL A 94 7.71 -11.90 13.80
CA VAL A 94 6.41 -12.21 13.19
C VAL A 94 5.38 -11.10 13.45
N ASP A 95 5.36 -10.51 14.64
CA ASP A 95 4.47 -9.39 14.97
C ASP A 95 4.76 -8.17 14.10
N GLU A 96 6.04 -7.84 13.88
CA GLU A 96 6.42 -6.72 13.00
C GLU A 96 6.08 -7.00 11.54
N HIS A 97 6.31 -8.23 11.04
CA HIS A 97 5.88 -8.62 9.69
C HIS A 97 4.35 -8.56 9.52
N SER A 98 3.60 -8.96 10.55
CA SER A 98 2.14 -8.88 10.57
C SER A 98 1.67 -7.43 10.51
N LYS A 99 2.31 -6.51 11.26
CA LYS A 99 2.04 -5.07 11.17
C LYS A 99 2.31 -4.53 9.77
N ALA A 100 3.43 -4.90 9.14
CA ALA A 100 3.73 -4.50 7.77
C ALA A 100 2.63 -4.95 6.79
N THR A 101 2.17 -6.19 6.96
CA THR A 101 1.10 -6.78 6.13
C THR A 101 -0.24 -6.06 6.35
N ASP A 102 -0.62 -5.78 7.59
CA ASP A 102 -1.85 -5.07 7.92
C ASP A 102 -1.87 -3.66 7.34
N ILE A 103 -0.75 -2.93 7.44
CA ILE A 103 -0.59 -1.61 6.85
C ILE A 103 -0.74 -1.70 5.34
N HIS A 104 -0.10 -2.68 4.70
CA HIS A 104 -0.21 -2.89 3.27
C HIS A 104 -1.66 -3.16 2.83
N VAL A 105 -2.37 -4.06 3.51
CA VAL A 105 -3.77 -4.38 3.20
C VAL A 105 -4.68 -3.16 3.35
N LYS A 106 -4.52 -2.40 4.45
CA LYS A 106 -5.30 -1.17 4.68
C LYS A 106 -5.04 -0.13 3.60
N ALA A 107 -3.78 0.07 3.23
CA ALA A 107 -3.40 1.03 2.21
C ALA A 107 -3.89 0.64 0.82
N THR A 108 -3.77 -0.63 0.43
CA THR A 108 -4.32 -1.12 -0.84
C THR A 108 -5.82 -0.86 -0.94
N LYS A 109 -6.57 -1.09 0.16
CA LYS A 109 -8.00 -0.74 0.21
C LYS A 109 -8.25 0.76 0.00
N GLN A 110 -7.46 1.62 0.64
CA GLN A 110 -7.59 3.08 0.50
C GLN A 110 -7.26 3.56 -0.92
N VAL A 111 -6.19 3.07 -1.53
CA VAL A 111 -5.81 3.41 -2.91
C VAL A 111 -6.88 2.96 -3.90
N ILE A 112 -7.42 1.74 -3.74
CA ILE A 112 -8.53 1.26 -4.59
C ILE A 112 -9.76 2.15 -4.44
N ALA A 113 -10.10 2.56 -3.21
CA ALA A 113 -11.23 3.44 -2.96
C ALA A 113 -11.02 4.82 -3.63
N ALA A 114 -9.83 5.41 -3.49
CA ALA A 114 -9.48 6.69 -4.11
C ALA A 114 -9.53 6.61 -5.64
N ALA A 115 -8.98 5.54 -6.23
CA ALA A 115 -9.03 5.32 -7.67
C ALA A 115 -10.46 5.23 -8.20
N ARG A 116 -11.37 4.58 -7.46
CA ARG A 116 -12.79 4.50 -7.83
C ARG A 116 -13.48 5.86 -7.79
N VAL A 117 -13.22 6.67 -6.77
CA VAL A 117 -13.77 8.03 -6.66
C VAL A 117 -13.31 8.87 -7.85
N GLN A 118 -12.01 8.80 -8.19
CA GLN A 118 -11.47 9.52 -9.34
C GLN A 118 -12.07 9.05 -10.67
N GLN A 119 -12.19 7.73 -10.87
CA GLN A 119 -12.81 7.17 -12.06
C GLN A 119 -14.25 7.68 -12.26
N GLN A 120 -15.05 7.71 -11.20
CA GLN A 120 -16.42 8.22 -11.24
C GLN A 120 -16.47 9.71 -11.56
N ALA A 121 -15.58 10.51 -10.98
CA ALA A 121 -15.49 11.93 -11.27
C ALA A 121 -15.14 12.19 -12.75
N THR A 122 -14.15 11.48 -13.28
CA THR A 122 -13.79 11.56 -14.71
C THR A 122 -14.94 11.12 -15.62
N GLN A 123 -15.66 10.05 -15.27
CA GLN A 123 -16.80 9.58 -16.05
C GLN A 123 -17.92 10.64 -16.12
N LYS A 124 -18.25 11.27 -14.99
CA LYS A 124 -19.25 12.35 -14.95
C LYS A 124 -18.82 13.56 -15.79
N TYR A 125 -17.54 13.92 -15.73
CA TYR A 125 -17.00 15.01 -16.54
C TYR A 125 -17.13 14.73 -18.04
N LEU A 126 -16.77 13.52 -18.47
CA LEU A 126 -16.91 13.11 -19.88
C LEU A 126 -18.37 13.08 -20.35
N GLN A 127 -19.30 12.65 -19.49
CA GLN A 127 -20.73 12.71 -19.78
C GLN A 127 -21.20 14.15 -20.01
N HIS A 128 -20.79 15.06 -19.12
CA HIS A 128 -21.14 16.47 -19.23
C HIS A 128 -20.59 17.11 -20.52
N LEU A 129 -19.33 16.84 -20.89
CA LEU A 129 -18.77 17.30 -22.16
C LEU A 129 -19.54 16.77 -23.37
N ASN A 130 -19.94 15.50 -23.34
CA ASN A 130 -20.71 14.89 -24.42
C ASN A 130 -22.10 15.54 -24.57
N GLU A 131 -22.76 15.88 -23.46
CA GLU A 131 -24.02 16.61 -23.45
C GLU A 131 -23.87 18.02 -24.03
N GLN A 132 -22.83 18.76 -23.62
CA GLN A 132 -22.51 20.08 -24.15
C GLN A 132 -22.25 20.05 -25.67
N MET A 133 -21.53 19.04 -26.17
CA MET A 133 -21.27 18.86 -27.60
C MET A 133 -22.55 18.53 -28.39
N LYS A 134 -23.51 17.82 -27.79
CA LYS A 134 -24.80 17.53 -28.43
C LYS A 134 -25.72 18.74 -28.47
N SER A 135 -25.70 19.59 -27.45
CA SER A 135 -26.53 20.80 -27.38
C SER A 135 -26.00 21.96 -28.23
N SER A 136 -24.75 21.90 -28.70
CA SER A 136 -24.10 22.93 -29.53
C SER A 136 -24.21 22.67 -31.04
N LYS A 137 -25.16 21.81 -31.47
CA LYS A 137 -25.48 21.61 -32.89
C LYS A 137 -25.89 22.96 -33.52
N PRO A 138 -25.24 23.42 -34.61
CA PRO A 138 -25.54 24.74 -35.18
C PRO A 138 -27.00 24.78 -35.66
N PRO A 139 -27.69 25.94 -35.58
CA PRO A 139 -29.02 26.08 -36.14
C PRO A 139 -28.96 25.71 -37.62
N ALA A 140 -29.89 24.85 -38.05
CA ALA A 140 -30.04 24.52 -39.46
C ALA A 140 -30.14 25.83 -40.23
N ALA A 141 -29.21 26.06 -41.16
CA ALA A 141 -29.28 27.20 -42.05
C ALA A 141 -30.62 27.11 -42.79
N GLU A 142 -31.55 28.00 -42.44
CA GLU A 142 -32.72 28.28 -43.27
C GLU A 142 -32.18 28.80 -44.60
N GLN A 143 -32.00 27.90 -45.56
CA GLN A 143 -31.98 28.26 -46.98
C GLN A 143 -33.39 28.72 -47.33
N LYS A 144 -33.69 29.99 -47.04
CA LYS A 144 -34.71 30.70 -47.80
C LYS A 144 -34.10 31.02 -49.16
N GLU A 145 -34.35 30.12 -50.11
CA GLU A 145 -34.35 30.45 -51.53
C GLU A 145 -35.21 31.69 -51.72
N GLN A 146 -34.56 32.84 -51.92
CA GLN A 146 -35.16 33.95 -52.65
C GLN A 146 -35.19 33.55 -54.13
N HIS A 147 -36.24 32.82 -54.47
CA HIS A 147 -36.82 32.90 -55.80
C HIS A 147 -37.70 34.17 -55.84
N ASP A 148 -37.69 34.84 -56.99
CA ASP A 148 -38.59 35.92 -57.44
C ASP A 148 -38.09 37.37 -57.30
N ALA A 149 -37.59 37.90 -58.42
CA ALA A 149 -38.05 39.10 -59.14
C ALA A 149 -37.03 39.35 -60.27
N GLU A 150 -37.31 38.88 -61.49
CA GLU A 150 -37.81 39.71 -62.61
C GLU A 150 -36.91 40.89 -62.99
#